data_AF-A0A2T2WCQ1-F1
#
_entry.id   AF-A0A2T2WCQ1-F1
#
_cell.length_a   1.000
_cell.length_b   1.000
_cell.length_c   1.000
_cell.angle_alpha   90.00
_cell.angle_beta   90.00
_cell.angle_gamma   90.00
#
_symmetry.space_group_name_H-M   'P 1'
#
loop_
_entity.id
_entity.type
_entity.pdbx_description
1 polymer ?
#
loop_
_entity_poly.entity_id
_entity_poly.type
_entity_poly.pdbx_seq_one_letter_code
_entity_poly.pdbx_strand_id
1 'polypeptide(L)'
;MSQGAPILMTRARLKSERFWTDALIRRYLGTPDHLAPNPHYRSGPPMTLYNLDRVIACEQQPEVAQALQRVAERRPQRQRAAQDAAERQRRAVLDWVRAQTIHIPVLPHKVLIRQACDHYNALWMDRGRDDKWATPSDDPAFLARIAVNYLRHACSPYEDRLDDLFGQIGATEGRLLLEHRVLTAIAQQYPALAAECQRQKKALNAD
;
A
#
# COMPACT_ATOMS: atom_id res chain seq x y z
N MET A 1 30.49 -16.13 42.20
CA MET A 1 29.54 -15.09 41.78
C MET A 1 29.23 -15.32 40.32
N SER A 2 28.09 -15.96 40.02
CA SER A 2 27.68 -16.25 38.64
C SER A 2 27.24 -14.94 38.00
N GLN A 3 28.08 -14.36 37.12
CA GLN A 3 27.63 -13.27 36.27
C GLN A 3 26.66 -13.88 35.25
N GLY A 4 25.37 -13.56 35.39
CA GLY A 4 24.34 -13.97 34.43
C GLY A 4 24.70 -13.48 33.02
N ALA A 5 24.17 -14.17 32.01
CA ALA A 5 24.40 -13.79 30.61
C ALA A 5 24.03 -12.31 30.39
N PRO A 6 24.86 -11.53 29.65
CA PRO A 6 24.61 -10.11 29.44
C PRO A 6 23.28 -9.91 28.73
N ILE A 7 22.47 -8.98 29.24
CA ILE A 7 21.22 -8.60 28.59
C ILE A 7 21.56 -7.75 27.37
N LEU A 8 21.14 -8.19 26.19
CA LEU A 8 21.41 -7.52 24.92
C LEU A 8 20.15 -6.82 24.39
N MET A 9 20.31 -5.58 23.94
CA MET A 9 19.27 -4.83 23.24
C MET A 9 19.60 -4.67 21.77
N THR A 10 18.57 -4.82 20.93
CA THR A 10 18.68 -4.48 19.52
C THR A 10 18.63 -2.97 19.33
N ARG A 11 19.20 -2.50 18.21
CA ARG A 11 19.08 -1.10 17.78
C ARG A 11 17.62 -0.62 17.73
N ALA A 12 16.69 -1.48 17.31
CA ALA A 12 15.26 -1.15 17.27
C ALA A 12 14.72 -0.87 18.68
N ARG A 13 15.02 -1.73 19.66
CA ARG A 13 14.58 -1.56 21.05
C ARG A 13 15.19 -0.33 21.72
N LEU A 14 16.47 -0.02 21.44
CA LEU A 14 17.08 1.24 21.90
C LEU A 14 16.31 2.48 21.41
N LYS A 15 15.87 2.47 20.14
CA LYS A 15 15.10 3.59 19.56
C LYS A 15 13.68 3.67 20.11
N SER A 16 12.98 2.54 20.24
CA SER A 16 11.58 2.52 20.65
C SER A 16 11.37 2.72 22.14
N GLU A 17 12.16 2.03 22.98
CA GLU A 17 12.00 1.94 24.44
C GLU A 17 12.84 2.99 25.19
N ARG A 18 13.96 3.43 24.61
CA ARG A 18 14.96 4.26 25.31
C ARG A 18 15.30 5.57 24.60
N PHE A 19 14.53 5.95 23.59
CA PHE A 19 14.64 7.23 22.84
C PHE A 19 15.98 7.48 22.14
N TRP A 20 16.80 6.45 21.95
CA TRP A 20 18.01 6.58 21.16
C TRP A 20 17.68 6.93 19.71
N THR A 21 18.58 7.65 19.05
CA THR A 21 18.52 7.90 17.60
C THR A 21 19.79 7.38 16.95
N ASP A 22 19.78 7.17 15.64
CA ASP A 22 20.95 6.68 14.91
C ASP A 22 22.16 7.63 15.02
N ALA A 23 21.92 8.93 15.24
CA ALA A 23 22.98 9.88 15.54
C ALA A 23 23.54 9.71 16.96
N LEU A 24 22.67 9.56 17.97
CA LEU A 24 23.11 9.34 19.35
C LEU A 24 23.82 8.00 19.53
N ILE A 25 23.32 6.94 18.91
CA ILE A 25 23.96 5.62 18.93
C ILE A 25 25.37 5.72 18.35
N ARG A 26 25.53 6.31 17.16
CA ARG A 26 26.87 6.49 16.55
C ARG A 26 27.80 7.36 17.40
N ARG A 27 27.27 8.41 18.02
CA ARG A 27 28.06 9.38 18.78
C ARG A 27 28.51 8.85 20.14
N TYR A 28 27.64 8.17 20.88
CA TYR A 28 27.87 7.82 22.28
C TYR A 28 28.04 6.32 22.52
N LEU A 29 27.41 5.45 21.73
CA LEU A 29 27.57 4.00 21.82
C LEU A 29 28.54 3.44 20.76
N GLY A 30 28.73 4.09 19.61
CA GLY A 30 29.64 3.61 18.57
C GLY A 30 29.35 2.17 18.12
N THR A 31 30.39 1.32 18.15
CA THR A 31 30.32 -0.09 17.70
C THR A 31 29.43 -0.95 18.60
N PRO A 32 28.61 -1.84 18.03
CA PRO A 32 27.84 -2.81 18.81
C PRO A 32 28.73 -3.83 19.51
N ASP A 33 28.22 -4.41 20.60
CA ASP A 33 28.93 -5.42 21.39
C ASP A 33 28.86 -6.80 20.73
N HIS A 34 27.75 -7.10 20.04
CA HIS A 34 27.60 -8.34 19.28
C HIS A 34 26.87 -8.13 17.95
N LEU A 35 27.16 -9.03 17.00
CA LEU A 35 26.41 -9.18 15.77
C LEU A 35 25.70 -10.53 15.78
N ALA A 36 24.46 -10.56 15.33
CA ALA A 36 23.66 -11.78 15.17
C ALA A 36 23.09 -11.87 13.76
N PRO A 37 22.75 -13.07 13.26
CA PRO A 37 22.04 -13.21 12.00
C PRO A 37 20.75 -12.38 11.98
N ASN A 38 20.43 -11.80 10.83
CA ASN A 38 19.20 -11.04 10.66
C ASN A 38 17.98 -11.98 10.77
N PRO A 39 17.02 -11.69 11.66
CA PRO A 39 15.89 -12.59 11.92
C PRO A 39 14.89 -12.67 10.76
N HIS A 40 14.88 -11.68 9.86
CA HIS A 40 13.94 -11.64 8.74
C HIS A 40 14.47 -12.36 7.50
N TYR A 41 15.75 -12.21 7.18
CA TYR A 41 16.37 -12.85 6.01
C TYR A 41 17.88 -13.02 6.21
N ARG A 42 18.38 -14.24 6.01
CA ARG A 42 19.80 -14.58 6.28
C ARG A 42 20.81 -13.78 5.45
N SER A 43 20.44 -13.34 4.25
CA SER A 43 21.28 -12.53 3.36
C SER A 43 21.34 -11.05 3.76
N GLY A 44 20.59 -10.65 4.79
CA GLY A 44 20.51 -9.26 5.21
C GLY A 44 21.67 -8.76 6.06
N PRO A 45 21.75 -7.44 6.28
CA PRO A 45 22.69 -6.87 7.22
C PRO A 45 22.53 -7.53 8.60
N PRO A 46 23.63 -7.93 9.27
CA PRO A 46 23.57 -8.53 10.60
C PRO A 46 22.86 -7.63 11.61
N MET A 47 22.12 -8.24 12.52
CA MET A 47 21.49 -7.54 13.63
C MET A 47 22.56 -7.08 14.63
N THR A 48 22.57 -5.79 14.95
CA THR A 48 23.49 -5.18 15.92
C THR A 48 22.90 -5.23 17.33
N LEU A 49 23.67 -5.76 18.28
CA LEU A 49 23.28 -5.93 19.68
C LEU A 49 24.19 -5.12 20.60
N TYR A 50 23.57 -4.43 21.56
CA TYR A 50 24.25 -3.59 22.55
C TYR A 50 24.00 -4.15 23.94
N ASN A 51 25.04 -4.22 24.76
CA ASN A 51 24.95 -4.62 26.15
C ASN A 51 24.16 -3.57 26.95
N LEU A 52 23.11 -4.00 27.64
CA LEU A 52 22.22 -3.12 28.38
C LEU A 52 22.95 -2.36 29.50
N ASP A 53 23.87 -2.99 30.22
CA ASP A 53 24.59 -2.34 31.32
C ASP A 53 25.47 -1.19 30.80
N ARG A 54 26.12 -1.42 29.66
CA ARG A 54 26.90 -0.40 28.95
C ARG A 54 26.01 0.76 28.48
N VAL A 55 24.81 0.46 27.96
CA VAL A 55 23.84 1.47 27.57
C VAL A 55 23.39 2.28 28.78
N ILE A 56 23.02 1.65 29.89
CA ILE A 56 22.60 2.33 31.12
C ILE A 56 23.72 3.24 31.66
N ALA A 57 24.96 2.76 31.70
CA ALA A 57 26.10 3.57 32.12
C ALA A 57 26.31 4.80 31.22
N CYS A 58 26.08 4.65 29.91
CA CYS A 58 26.16 5.76 28.96
C CYS A 58 25.02 6.76 29.17
N GLU A 59 23.79 6.30 29.43
CA GLU A 59 22.63 7.15 29.69
C GLU A 59 22.76 8.00 30.96
N GLN A 60 23.54 7.55 31.95
CA GLN A 60 23.83 8.30 33.17
C GLN A 60 24.75 9.51 32.93
N GLN A 61 25.43 9.59 31.78
CA GLN A 61 26.24 10.75 31.45
C GLN A 61 25.33 11.97 31.21
N PRO A 62 25.60 13.14 31.82
CA PRO A 62 24.71 14.31 31.75
C PRO A 62 24.36 14.74 30.32
N GLU A 63 25.34 14.72 29.41
CA GLU A 63 25.13 15.09 28.00
C GLU A 63 24.16 14.14 27.28
N VAL A 64 24.27 12.83 27.57
CA VAL A 64 23.44 11.79 26.96
C VAL A 64 22.03 11.86 27.52
N ALA A 65 21.88 11.98 28.85
CA ALA A 65 20.59 12.16 29.50
C ALA A 65 19.82 13.35 28.92
N GLN A 66 20.48 14.52 28.81
CA GLN A 66 19.87 15.73 28.21
C GLN A 66 19.53 15.54 26.72
N ALA A 67 20.33 14.80 25.97
CA ALA A 67 20.04 14.52 24.57
C ALA A 67 18.83 13.60 24.40
N LEU A 68 18.74 12.53 25.19
CA LEU A 68 17.62 11.59 25.18
C LEU A 68 16.32 12.25 25.66
N GLN A 69 16.39 13.07 26.70
CA GLN A 69 15.24 13.85 27.18
C GLN A 69 14.68 14.76 26.08
N ARG A 70 15.55 15.51 25.38
CA ARG A 70 15.13 16.35 24.23
C ARG A 70 14.46 15.55 23.12
N VAL A 71 14.90 14.31 22.87
CA VAL A 71 14.26 13.42 21.89
C VAL A 71 12.89 12.98 22.39
N ALA A 72 12.78 12.58 23.65
CA ALA A 72 11.54 12.14 24.28
C ALA A 72 10.48 13.25 24.25
N GLU A 73 10.84 14.48 24.62
CA GLU A 73 9.94 15.64 24.62
C GLU A 73 9.42 16.01 23.21
N ARG A 74 10.27 15.89 22.19
CA ARG A 74 9.92 16.24 20.80
C ARG A 74 9.19 15.13 20.05
N ARG A 75 9.27 13.88 20.51
CA ARG A 75 8.71 12.71 19.82
C ARG A 75 7.20 12.81 19.62
N PRO A 76 6.37 13.20 20.61
CA PRO A 76 4.93 13.34 20.43
C PRO A 76 4.57 14.39 19.37
N GLN A 77 5.23 15.55 19.39
CA GLN A 77 4.96 16.62 18.42
C GLN A 77 5.34 16.18 16.99
N ARG A 78 6.51 15.54 16.82
CA ARG A 78 6.94 15.00 15.52
C ARG A 78 5.99 13.92 15.01
N GLN A 79 5.53 13.04 15.90
CA GLN A 79 4.56 12.01 15.55
C GLN A 79 3.24 12.61 15.08
N ARG A 80 2.69 13.58 15.82
CA ARG A 80 1.47 14.31 15.43
C ARG A 80 1.65 15.00 14.08
N ALA A 81 2.75 15.75 13.90
CA ALA A 81 3.03 16.42 12.63
C ALA A 81 3.13 15.46 11.44
N ALA A 82 3.74 14.28 11.64
CA ALA A 82 3.81 13.24 10.63
C ALA A 82 2.43 12.63 10.31
N GLN A 83 1.61 12.39 11.34
CA GLN A 83 0.23 11.92 11.18
C GLN A 83 -0.62 12.95 10.43
N ASP A 84 -0.54 14.22 10.80
CA ASP A 84 -1.27 15.31 10.15
C ASP A 84 -0.84 15.47 8.68
N ALA A 85 0.46 15.34 8.40
CA ALA A 85 0.97 15.37 7.03
C ALA A 85 0.45 14.19 6.21
N ALA A 86 0.47 12.98 6.77
CA ALA A 86 -0.07 11.79 6.12
C ALA A 86 -1.57 11.92 5.85
N GLU A 87 -2.34 12.44 6.81
CA GLU A 87 -3.78 12.69 6.65
C GLU A 87 -4.07 13.75 5.58
N ARG A 88 -3.29 14.84 5.53
CA ARG A 88 -3.42 15.84 4.45
C ARG A 88 -3.13 15.24 3.08
N GLN A 89 -2.09 14.43 2.96
CA GLN A 89 -1.76 13.74 1.71
C GLN A 89 -2.89 12.78 1.32
N ARG A 90 -3.36 11.94 2.25
CA ARG A 90 -4.50 11.04 2.04
C ARG A 90 -5.73 11.78 1.51
N ARG A 91 -6.11 12.91 2.14
CA ARG A 91 -7.24 13.73 1.68
C ARG A 91 -7.02 14.28 0.28
N ALA A 92 -5.83 14.80 -0.02
CA ALA A 92 -5.50 15.32 -1.34
C ALA A 92 -5.64 14.24 -2.42
N VAL A 93 -5.22 13.00 -2.16
CA VAL A 93 -5.43 11.86 -3.06
C VAL A 93 -6.91 11.61 -3.30
N LEU A 94 -7.72 11.53 -2.24
CA LEU A 94 -9.16 11.28 -2.38
C LEU A 94 -9.88 12.40 -3.11
N ASP A 95 -9.51 13.66 -2.86
CA ASP A 95 -10.09 14.82 -3.54
C ASP A 95 -9.69 14.87 -5.01
N TRP A 96 -8.44 14.54 -5.34
CA TRP A 96 -7.99 14.36 -6.72
C TRP A 96 -8.79 13.28 -7.43
N VAL A 97 -9.01 12.11 -6.80
CA VAL A 97 -9.84 11.03 -7.36
C VAL A 97 -11.27 11.52 -7.58
N ARG A 98 -11.87 12.25 -6.64
CA ARG A 98 -13.24 12.80 -6.77
C ARG A 98 -13.37 13.78 -7.92
N ALA A 99 -12.34 14.60 -8.15
CA ALA A 99 -12.31 15.59 -9.21
C ALA A 99 -12.16 14.98 -10.62
N GLN A 100 -11.72 13.72 -10.76
CA GLN A 100 -11.55 13.11 -12.07
C GLN A 100 -12.89 13.00 -12.82
N THR A 101 -12.95 13.47 -14.05
CA THR A 101 -14.07 13.19 -14.95
C THR A 101 -13.91 11.78 -15.51
N ILE A 102 -14.95 10.95 -15.35
CA ILE A 102 -14.97 9.59 -15.90
C ILE A 102 -15.92 9.61 -17.10
N HIS A 103 -15.34 9.48 -18.28
CA HIS A 103 -16.09 9.30 -19.52
C HIS A 103 -16.12 7.82 -19.87
N ILE A 104 -17.32 7.31 -20.19
CA ILE A 104 -17.52 5.96 -20.71
C ILE A 104 -18.13 6.12 -22.11
N PRO A 105 -17.53 5.54 -23.16
CA PRO A 105 -18.05 5.67 -24.51
C PRO A 105 -19.38 4.94 -24.67
N VAL A 106 -20.21 5.41 -25.60
CA VAL A 106 -21.46 4.74 -26.01
C VAL A 106 -21.17 3.81 -27.18
N LEU A 107 -21.39 2.51 -26.98
CA LEU A 107 -21.19 1.47 -27.97
C LEU A 107 -22.50 0.71 -28.19
N PRO A 108 -22.88 0.39 -29.44
CA PRO A 108 -23.98 -0.54 -29.69
C PRO A 108 -23.73 -1.87 -28.98
N HIS A 109 -24.77 -2.47 -28.40
CA HIS A 109 -24.63 -3.67 -27.56
C HIS A 109 -23.83 -4.79 -28.24
N LYS A 110 -24.12 -5.09 -29.52
CA LYS A 110 -23.39 -6.11 -30.29
C LYS A 110 -21.89 -5.80 -30.43
N VAL A 111 -21.54 -4.53 -30.58
CA VAL A 111 -20.15 -4.07 -30.68
C VAL A 111 -19.45 -4.22 -29.33
N LEU A 112 -20.12 -3.79 -28.25
CA LEU A 112 -19.59 -3.93 -26.89
C LEU A 112 -19.28 -5.38 -26.55
N ILE A 113 -20.21 -6.31 -26.78
CA ILE A 113 -20.01 -7.73 -26.48
C ILE A 113 -18.85 -8.30 -27.29
N ARG A 114 -18.77 -8.00 -28.59
CA ARG A 114 -17.67 -8.46 -29.44
C ARG A 114 -16.32 -7.96 -28.94
N GLN A 115 -16.19 -6.66 -28.69
CA GLN A 115 -14.94 -6.07 -28.20
C GLN A 115 -14.54 -6.59 -26.82
N ALA A 116 -15.51 -6.85 -25.94
CA ALA A 116 -15.25 -7.45 -24.65
C ALA A 116 -14.70 -8.89 -24.75
N CYS A 117 -15.24 -9.70 -25.66
CA CYS A 117 -14.70 -11.03 -25.97
C CYS A 117 -13.28 -10.92 -26.55
N ASP A 118 -13.07 -10.06 -27.55
CA ASP A 118 -11.77 -9.87 -28.19
C ASP A 118 -10.70 -9.45 -27.15
N HIS A 119 -11.04 -8.50 -26.27
CA HIS A 119 -10.16 -8.05 -25.20
C HIS A 119 -9.87 -9.16 -24.18
N TYR A 120 -10.89 -9.92 -23.75
CA TYR A 120 -10.71 -11.05 -22.85
C TYR A 120 -9.79 -12.12 -23.43
N ASN A 121 -9.98 -12.45 -24.71
CA ASN A 121 -9.18 -13.45 -25.43
C ASN A 121 -7.73 -12.99 -25.57
N ALA A 122 -7.50 -11.74 -25.97
CA ALA A 122 -6.16 -11.16 -26.06
C ALA A 122 -5.40 -11.25 -24.73
N LEU A 123 -6.04 -10.87 -23.61
CA LEU A 123 -5.42 -10.95 -22.28
C LEU A 123 -5.01 -12.36 -21.86
N TRP A 124 -5.74 -13.39 -22.29
CA TRP A 124 -5.38 -14.78 -21.99
C TRP A 124 -4.33 -15.33 -22.94
N MET A 125 -4.39 -14.96 -24.22
CA MET A 125 -3.36 -15.29 -25.20
C MET A 125 -2.00 -14.71 -24.81
N ASP A 126 -1.94 -13.46 -24.36
CA ASP A 126 -0.71 -12.81 -23.87
C ASP A 126 -0.14 -13.52 -22.63
N ARG A 127 -0.98 -14.26 -21.89
CA ARG A 127 -0.59 -15.09 -20.75
C ARG A 127 -0.30 -16.54 -21.12
N GLY A 128 -0.27 -16.88 -22.41
CA GLY A 128 -0.03 -18.22 -22.93
C GLY A 128 -1.16 -19.21 -22.63
N ARG A 129 -2.41 -18.74 -22.57
CA ARG A 129 -3.61 -19.53 -22.24
C ARG A 129 -4.61 -19.51 -23.38
N ASP A 130 -4.42 -20.41 -24.34
CA ASP A 130 -5.31 -20.63 -25.49
C ASP A 130 -6.57 -21.44 -25.15
N ASP A 131 -6.59 -22.11 -23.99
CA ASP A 131 -7.75 -22.83 -23.45
C ASP A 131 -8.90 -21.92 -23.01
N LYS A 132 -8.66 -20.60 -22.90
CA LYS A 132 -9.65 -19.61 -22.46
C LYS A 132 -10.08 -18.73 -23.61
N TRP A 133 -11.24 -19.04 -24.17
CA TRP A 133 -11.80 -18.31 -25.30
C TRP A 133 -13.28 -17.95 -25.07
N ALA A 134 -13.59 -16.67 -25.25
CA ALA A 134 -14.93 -16.10 -25.14
C ALA A 134 -15.53 -15.86 -26.53
N THR A 135 -16.83 -16.08 -26.66
CA THR A 135 -17.64 -15.86 -27.85
C THR A 135 -18.93 -15.10 -27.51
N PRO A 136 -19.52 -14.32 -28.43
CA PRO A 136 -20.79 -13.64 -28.17
C PRO A 136 -22.00 -14.56 -27.87
N SER A 137 -21.85 -15.87 -28.05
CA SER A 137 -22.85 -16.90 -27.72
C SER A 137 -22.71 -17.47 -26.32
N ASP A 138 -21.69 -17.06 -25.55
CA ASP A 138 -21.47 -17.55 -24.21
C ASP A 138 -22.56 -17.09 -23.22
N ASP A 139 -22.51 -17.66 -22.02
CA ASP A 139 -23.42 -17.32 -20.93
C ASP A 139 -23.55 -15.78 -20.72
N PRO A 140 -24.78 -15.23 -20.67
CA PRO A 140 -24.99 -13.80 -20.52
C PRO A 140 -24.36 -13.18 -19.27
N ALA A 141 -24.27 -13.91 -18.14
CA ALA A 141 -23.66 -13.38 -16.92
C ALA A 141 -22.13 -13.32 -17.06
N PHE A 142 -21.53 -14.31 -17.71
CA PHE A 142 -20.11 -14.24 -18.10
C PHE A 142 -19.84 -13.08 -19.05
N LEU A 143 -20.68 -12.89 -20.08
CA LEU A 143 -20.57 -11.79 -21.03
C LEU A 143 -20.71 -10.41 -20.35
N ALA A 144 -21.66 -10.27 -19.43
CA ALA A 144 -21.81 -9.03 -18.64
C ALA A 144 -20.53 -8.72 -17.84
N ARG A 145 -19.94 -9.74 -17.19
CA ARG A 145 -18.69 -9.59 -16.42
C ARG A 145 -17.53 -9.12 -17.27
N ILE A 146 -17.28 -9.75 -18.43
CA ILE A 146 -16.17 -9.34 -19.30
C ILE A 146 -16.44 -7.99 -19.97
N ALA A 147 -17.70 -7.65 -20.24
CA ALA A 147 -18.08 -6.34 -20.77
C ALA A 147 -17.80 -5.21 -19.78
N VAL A 148 -18.16 -5.38 -18.49
CA VAL A 148 -17.82 -4.40 -17.45
C VAL A 148 -16.30 -4.28 -17.29
N ASN A 149 -15.57 -5.39 -17.31
CA ASN A 149 -14.11 -5.38 -17.23
C ASN A 149 -13.48 -4.65 -18.41
N TYR A 150 -13.93 -4.92 -19.64
CA TYR A 150 -13.46 -4.23 -20.83
C TYR A 150 -13.71 -2.72 -20.75
N LEU A 151 -14.94 -2.31 -20.36
CA LEU A 151 -15.27 -0.90 -20.21
C LEU A 151 -14.40 -0.20 -19.16
N ARG A 152 -14.08 -0.90 -18.06
CA ARG A 152 -13.20 -0.39 -17.01
C ARG A 152 -11.75 -0.28 -17.48
N HIS A 153 -11.17 -1.37 -17.96
CA HIS A 153 -9.73 -1.46 -18.22
C HIS A 153 -9.30 -0.82 -19.55
N ALA A 154 -10.15 -0.86 -20.58
CA ALA A 154 -9.78 -0.43 -21.93
C ALA A 154 -10.53 0.82 -22.41
N CYS A 155 -11.72 1.11 -21.87
CA CYS A 155 -12.55 2.22 -22.35
C CYS A 155 -12.69 3.36 -21.33
N SER A 156 -11.92 3.34 -20.25
CA SER A 156 -11.93 4.41 -19.26
C SER A 156 -10.49 4.78 -18.87
N PRO A 157 -10.27 5.96 -18.28
CA PRO A 157 -8.95 6.37 -17.79
C PRO A 157 -8.41 5.52 -16.62
N TYR A 158 -9.09 4.43 -16.24
CA TYR A 158 -8.83 3.70 -15.00
C TYR A 158 -7.37 3.27 -14.82
N GLU A 159 -6.75 2.64 -15.83
CA GLU A 159 -5.36 2.17 -15.73
C GLU A 159 -4.38 3.33 -15.52
N ASP A 160 -4.45 4.38 -16.35
CA ASP A 160 -3.60 5.57 -16.21
C ASP A 160 -3.75 6.21 -14.81
N ARG A 161 -4.98 6.23 -14.28
CA ARG A 161 -5.26 6.79 -12.95
C ARG A 161 -4.80 5.88 -11.81
N LEU A 162 -4.68 4.57 -12.03
CA LEU A 162 -4.08 3.66 -11.04
C LEU A 162 -2.57 3.91 -10.94
N ASP A 163 -1.91 4.14 -12.07
CA ASP A 163 -0.48 4.45 -12.10
C ASP A 163 -0.19 5.77 -11.37
N ASP A 164 -1.03 6.79 -11.57
CA ASP A 164 -0.94 8.07 -10.85
C ASP A 164 -1.01 7.88 -9.31
N LEU A 165 -1.74 6.88 -8.82
CA LEU A 165 -1.90 6.60 -7.38
C LEU A 165 -0.70 5.86 -6.77
N PHE A 166 0.16 5.26 -7.58
CA PHE A 166 1.23 4.39 -7.07
C PHE A 166 2.17 5.13 -6.11
N GLY A 167 2.42 4.52 -4.94
CA GLY A 167 3.33 5.05 -3.92
C GLY A 167 2.79 6.24 -3.10
N GLN A 168 1.57 6.72 -3.37
CA GLN A 168 0.98 7.84 -2.62
C GLN A 168 0.37 7.39 -1.27
N ILE A 169 0.42 8.25 -0.26
CA ILE A 169 -0.33 8.03 0.99
C ILE A 169 -1.82 8.16 0.68
N GLY A 170 -2.59 7.10 0.94
CA GLY A 170 -4.00 7.02 0.58
C GLY A 170 -4.29 6.30 -0.74
N ALA A 171 -3.27 5.74 -1.41
CA ALA A 171 -3.42 5.02 -2.67
C ALA A 171 -4.45 3.88 -2.61
N THR A 172 -4.46 3.09 -1.54
CA THR A 172 -5.42 1.98 -1.37
C THR A 172 -6.87 2.48 -1.37
N GLU A 173 -7.18 3.48 -0.55
CA GLU A 173 -8.51 4.08 -0.49
C GLU A 173 -8.85 4.79 -1.80
N GLY A 174 -7.88 5.48 -2.42
CA GLY A 174 -8.02 6.13 -3.71
C GLY A 174 -8.37 5.16 -4.83
N ARG A 175 -7.73 3.98 -4.85
CA ARG A 175 -8.01 2.90 -5.81
C ARG A 175 -9.43 2.37 -5.66
N LEU A 176 -9.86 2.07 -4.44
CA LEU A 176 -11.22 1.62 -4.16
C LEU A 176 -12.26 2.66 -4.58
N LEU A 177 -12.02 3.94 -4.26
CA LEU A 177 -12.89 5.03 -4.65
C LEU A 177 -12.96 5.18 -6.18
N LEU A 178 -11.81 5.17 -6.86
CA LEU A 178 -11.74 5.26 -8.31
C LEU A 178 -12.52 4.12 -8.98
N GLU A 179 -12.31 2.89 -8.53
CA GLU A 179 -13.01 1.72 -9.06
C GLU A 179 -14.52 1.81 -8.86
N HIS A 180 -14.96 2.24 -7.66
CA HIS A 180 -16.39 2.46 -7.40
C HIS A 180 -16.98 3.54 -8.32
N ARG A 181 -16.25 4.64 -8.57
CA ARG A 181 -16.70 5.72 -9.47
C ARG A 181 -16.79 5.23 -10.92
N VAL A 182 -15.81 4.46 -11.40
CA VAL A 182 -15.84 3.89 -12.76
C VAL A 182 -17.01 2.93 -12.93
N LEU A 183 -17.21 1.99 -11.99
CA LEU A 183 -18.35 1.07 -12.02
C LEU A 183 -19.70 1.81 -11.93
N THR A 184 -19.75 2.96 -11.26
CA THR A 184 -20.95 3.81 -11.24
C THR A 184 -21.21 4.44 -12.60
N ALA A 185 -20.18 4.99 -13.25
CA ALA A 185 -20.30 5.58 -14.58
C ALA A 185 -20.71 4.53 -15.63
N ILE A 186 -20.15 3.32 -15.55
CA ILE A 186 -20.54 2.21 -16.43
C ILE A 186 -22.02 1.86 -16.24
N ALA A 187 -22.49 1.71 -15.00
CA ALA A 187 -23.89 1.38 -14.72
C ALA A 187 -24.86 2.48 -15.19
N GLN A 188 -24.47 3.75 -15.12
CA GLN A 188 -25.25 4.87 -15.64
C GLN A 188 -25.32 4.86 -17.16
N GLN A 189 -24.19 4.61 -17.83
CA GLN A 189 -24.12 4.58 -19.31
C GLN A 189 -24.76 3.31 -19.91
N TYR A 190 -24.69 2.19 -19.20
CA TYR A 190 -25.20 0.88 -19.60
C TYR A 190 -26.07 0.28 -18.48
N PRO A 191 -27.36 0.67 -18.37
CA PRO A 191 -28.25 0.17 -17.34
C PRO A 191 -28.38 -1.36 -17.30
N ALA A 192 -28.28 -2.03 -18.45
CA ALA A 192 -28.28 -3.49 -18.53
C ALA A 192 -27.11 -4.18 -17.79
N LEU A 193 -26.02 -3.45 -17.53
CA LEU A 193 -24.84 -3.94 -16.80
C LEU A 193 -24.85 -3.51 -15.31
N ALA A 194 -25.89 -2.82 -14.84
CA ALA A 194 -25.92 -2.27 -13.48
C ALA A 194 -25.83 -3.37 -12.41
N ALA A 195 -26.49 -4.51 -12.59
CA ALA A 195 -26.43 -5.63 -11.65
C ALA A 195 -25.01 -6.20 -11.51
N GLU A 196 -24.31 -6.34 -12.64
CA GLU A 196 -22.90 -6.78 -12.68
C GLU A 196 -21.99 -5.77 -11.97
N CYS A 197 -22.15 -4.48 -12.26
CA CYS A 197 -21.39 -3.41 -11.60
C CYS A 197 -21.59 -3.44 -10.08
N GLN A 198 -22.82 -3.67 -9.61
CA GLN A 198 -23.11 -3.80 -8.17
C GLN A 198 -22.48 -5.05 -7.56
N ARG A 199 -22.45 -6.19 -8.27
CA ARG A 199 -21.75 -7.38 -7.81
C ARG A 199 -20.26 -7.12 -7.62
N GLN A 200 -19.60 -6.48 -8.60
CA GLN A 200 -18.18 -6.14 -8.51
C GLN A 200 -17.90 -5.17 -7.36
N LYS A 201 -18.73 -4.13 -7.17
CA LYS A 201 -18.62 -3.21 -6.03
C LYS A 201 -18.70 -3.91 -4.68
N LYS A 202 -19.59 -4.90 -4.53
CA LYS A 202 -19.72 -5.67 -3.29
C LYS A 202 -18.46 -6.50 -3.02
N ALA A 203 -17.85 -7.07 -4.07
CA ALA A 203 -16.61 -7.83 -3.94
C ALA A 203 -15.45 -6.94 -3.45
N LEU A 204 -15.39 -5.66 -3.87
CA LEU A 204 -14.36 -4.72 -3.41
C LEU A 204 -14.41 -4.39 -1.92
N ASN A 205 -15.57 -4.52 -1.29
CA ASN A 205 -15.76 -4.23 0.14
C ASN A 205 -15.63 -5.48 1.02
N ALA A 206 -15.38 -6.65 0.42
CA ALA A 206 -15.28 -7.93 1.11
C ALA A 206 -13.83 -8.36 1.40
N ASP A 207 -12.85 -7.60 0.88
CA ASP A 207 -11.40 -7.76 1.09
C ASP A 207 -10.85 -6.66 2.02
#